data_AF-A0A0A2U6H8-F1
#
_entry.id   AF-A0A0A2U6H8-F1
#
_cell.length_a   1.000
_cell.length_b   1.000
_cell.length_c   1.000
_cell.angle_alpha   90.00
_cell.angle_beta   90.00
_cell.angle_gamma   90.00
#
_symmetry.space_group_name_H-M   'P 1'
#
loop_
_entity.id
_entity.type
_entity.pdbx_description
1 polymer ?
#
loop_
_entity_poly.entity_id
_entity_poly.type
_entity_poly.pdbx_seq_one_letter_code
_entity_poly.pdbx_strand_id
1 'polypeptide(L)'
;MTRKSSNVQGAIIIILLGFFFSGCSSPDPLTKQQRTALNEMLACHVTDEQPERVIIQKETLDKFPAIEKVFKIVSNGEERYTFVVGPVGYRSTINMLVVIDPKVNQVRGIKVIRHNETPGYGESLTEAWFTNRFQGKSVDRYLKRSILEVEDSNEIIQITGASASSQAVLNGVNSALGTYREVVLGEKAEPVELQLKGFVTETK
;
A
#
# COMPACT_ATOMS: atom_id res chain seq x y z
N MET A 1 -38.49 3.26 42.45
CA MET A 1 -37.04 3.25 42.12
C MET A 1 -36.89 2.49 40.82
N THR A 2 -37.13 3.16 39.68
CA THR A 2 -37.24 2.55 38.34
C THR A 2 -35.97 2.83 37.55
N ARG A 3 -35.18 1.79 37.31
CA ARG A 3 -33.92 1.85 36.54
C ARG A 3 -34.25 1.72 35.06
N LYS A 4 -34.22 2.83 34.31
CA LYS A 4 -34.42 2.84 32.86
C LYS A 4 -33.10 2.53 32.17
N SER A 5 -33.00 1.36 31.54
CA SER A 5 -31.91 0.96 30.66
C SER A 5 -32.07 1.64 29.30
N SER A 6 -31.11 2.46 28.89
CA SER A 6 -31.02 2.96 27.51
C SER A 6 -29.79 2.34 26.85
N ASN A 7 -30.03 1.28 26.07
CA ASN A 7 -29.10 0.80 25.06
C ASN A 7 -29.11 1.81 23.91
N VAL A 8 -27.98 2.47 23.66
CA VAL A 8 -27.75 3.23 22.43
C VAL A 8 -27.01 2.29 21.50
N GLN A 9 -27.76 1.61 20.62
CA GLN A 9 -27.17 0.98 19.43
C GLN A 9 -26.82 2.11 18.45
N GLY A 10 -25.52 2.37 18.29
CA GLY A 10 -25.02 3.25 17.24
C GLY A 10 -25.33 2.63 15.87
N ALA A 11 -26.22 3.26 15.12
CA ALA A 11 -26.46 2.94 13.72
C ALA A 11 -25.29 3.47 12.89
N ILE A 12 -24.44 2.59 12.39
CA ILE A 12 -23.47 2.92 11.34
C ILE A 12 -24.27 3.03 10.04
N ILE A 13 -24.47 4.26 9.59
CA ILE A 13 -25.09 4.59 8.32
C ILE A 13 -24.01 4.51 7.24
N ILE A 14 -24.00 3.43 6.46
CA ILE A 14 -23.23 3.34 5.22
C ILE A 14 -24.07 4.00 4.12
N ILE A 15 -23.79 5.27 3.82
CA ILE A 15 -24.37 5.96 2.67
C ILE A 15 -23.62 5.49 1.42
N LEU A 16 -24.19 4.51 0.72
CA LEU A 16 -23.90 4.24 -0.68
C LEU A 16 -24.62 5.30 -1.53
N LEU A 17 -24.07 6.51 -1.60
CA LEU A 17 -24.59 7.55 -2.49
C LEU A 17 -24.18 7.22 -3.94
N GLY A 18 -25.03 6.46 -4.62
CA GLY A 18 -24.93 6.26 -6.07
C GLY A 18 -25.30 7.54 -6.82
N PHE A 19 -24.35 8.46 -6.97
CA PHE A 19 -24.46 9.58 -7.89
C PHE A 19 -23.84 9.18 -9.24
N PHE A 20 -24.70 8.83 -10.20
CA PHE A 20 -24.34 8.76 -11.61
C PHE A 20 -24.19 10.19 -12.16
N PHE A 21 -22.99 10.74 -12.11
CA PHE A 21 -22.63 11.86 -12.98
C PHE A 21 -22.07 11.30 -14.30
N SER A 22 -22.85 11.46 -15.36
CA SER A 22 -22.42 11.25 -16.75
C SER A 22 -21.46 12.36 -17.21
N GLY A 23 -20.29 12.42 -16.57
CA GLY A 23 -19.10 13.08 -17.08
C GLY A 23 -18.05 12.00 -17.28
N CYS A 24 -17.67 11.72 -18.52
CA CYS A 24 -16.62 10.77 -18.86
C CYS A 24 -15.25 11.33 -18.44
N SER A 25 -14.99 11.40 -17.14
CA SER A 25 -13.64 11.36 -16.59
C SER A 25 -13.40 9.90 -16.28
N SER A 26 -12.89 9.15 -17.26
CA SER A 26 -12.36 7.82 -16.98
C SER A 26 -11.40 7.96 -15.79
N PRO A 27 -11.69 7.32 -14.64
CA PRO A 27 -10.79 7.39 -13.49
C PRO A 27 -9.43 6.88 -13.98
N ASP A 28 -8.39 7.72 -13.87
CA ASP A 28 -7.07 7.49 -14.44
C ASP A 28 -6.59 6.04 -14.17
N PRO A 29 -6.63 5.15 -15.17
CA PRO A 29 -6.52 3.71 -14.96
C PRO A 29 -5.12 3.29 -14.53
N LEU A 30 -4.95 2.00 -14.21
CA LEU A 30 -3.61 1.43 -14.13
C LEU A 30 -2.89 1.65 -15.47
N THR A 31 -1.65 2.12 -15.42
CA THR A 31 -0.81 2.21 -16.61
C THR A 31 -0.50 0.81 -17.14
N LYS A 32 -0.12 0.69 -18.42
CA LYS A 32 0.28 -0.60 -19.01
C LYS A 32 1.39 -1.28 -18.20
N GLN A 33 2.38 -0.51 -17.72
CA GLN A 33 3.47 -1.03 -16.90
C GLN A 33 2.97 -1.54 -15.53
N GLN A 34 2.09 -0.78 -14.86
CA GLN A 34 1.51 -1.20 -13.59
C GLN A 34 0.66 -2.47 -13.76
N ARG A 35 -0.13 -2.56 -14.83
CA ARG A 35 -0.96 -3.74 -15.12
C ARG A 35 -0.13 -4.98 -15.43
N THR A 36 0.93 -4.85 -16.24
CA THR A 36 1.86 -5.95 -16.50
C THR A 36 2.51 -6.43 -15.20
N ALA A 37 3.02 -5.50 -14.38
CA ALA A 37 3.58 -5.83 -13.07
C ALA A 37 2.57 -6.53 -12.15
N LEU A 38 1.33 -6.06 -12.12
CA LEU A 38 0.26 -6.67 -11.34
C LEU A 38 -0.08 -8.09 -11.83
N ASN A 39 -0.19 -8.30 -13.14
CA ASN A 39 -0.48 -9.61 -13.72
C ASN A 39 0.61 -10.62 -13.39
N GLU A 40 1.88 -10.21 -13.40
CA GLU A 40 3.01 -11.03 -12.94
C GLU A 40 2.89 -11.40 -11.46
N MET A 41 2.58 -10.43 -10.58
CA MET A 41 2.42 -10.67 -9.14
C MET A 41 1.28 -11.63 -8.81
N LEU A 42 0.16 -11.51 -9.53
CA LEU A 42 -1.06 -12.26 -9.25
C LEU A 42 -1.16 -13.58 -10.02
N ALA A 43 -0.27 -13.81 -10.99
CA ALA A 43 -0.37 -14.91 -11.94
C ALA A 43 -1.76 -15.02 -12.59
N CYS A 44 -2.42 -13.88 -12.83
CA CYS A 44 -3.73 -13.80 -13.46
C CYS A 44 -3.78 -12.64 -14.46
N HIS A 45 -4.64 -12.73 -15.47
CA HIS A 45 -4.88 -11.64 -16.39
C HIS A 45 -5.92 -10.69 -15.80
N VAL A 46 -5.51 -9.48 -15.43
CA VAL A 46 -6.40 -8.37 -15.06
C VAL A 46 -6.66 -7.51 -16.31
N THR A 47 -7.93 -7.39 -16.70
CA THR A 47 -8.38 -6.56 -17.84
C THR A 47 -8.46 -5.08 -17.47
N ASP A 48 -8.86 -4.23 -18.42
CA ASP A 48 -9.00 -2.79 -18.19
C ASP A 48 -10.23 -2.44 -17.32
N GLU A 49 -11.25 -3.31 -17.30
CA GLU A 49 -12.53 -3.07 -16.64
C GLU A 49 -12.56 -3.56 -15.18
N GLN A 50 -11.66 -4.47 -14.80
CA GLN A 50 -11.65 -5.07 -13.46
C GLN A 50 -11.17 -4.14 -12.33
N PRO A 51 -10.22 -3.21 -12.55
CA PRO A 51 -9.81 -2.26 -11.51
C PRO A 51 -10.84 -1.15 -11.28
N GLU A 52 -11.45 -1.15 -10.10
CA GLU A 52 -12.32 -0.09 -9.61
C GLU A 52 -11.52 0.87 -8.72
N ARG A 53 -11.51 2.17 -9.03
CA ARG A 53 -10.77 3.15 -8.24
C ARG A 53 -11.46 3.40 -6.90
N VAL A 54 -10.72 3.26 -5.81
CA VAL A 54 -11.17 3.64 -4.47
C VAL A 54 -10.92 5.13 -4.28
N ILE A 55 -11.97 5.87 -3.90
CA ILE A 55 -11.87 7.30 -3.60
C ILE A 55 -11.40 7.47 -2.15
N ILE A 56 -10.33 8.24 -1.97
CA ILE A 56 -9.69 8.46 -0.67
C ILE A 56 -9.92 9.91 -0.27
N GLN A 57 -10.32 10.11 0.99
CA GLN A 57 -10.51 11.44 1.55
C GLN A 57 -9.16 12.16 1.67
N LYS A 58 -9.18 13.49 1.56
CA LYS A 58 -7.95 14.31 1.60
C LYS A 58 -7.20 14.10 2.90
N GLU A 59 -7.91 13.98 4.01
CA GLU A 59 -7.37 13.78 5.35
C GLU A 59 -6.54 12.49 5.44
N THR A 60 -6.99 11.41 4.80
CA THR A 60 -6.24 10.15 4.72
C THR A 60 -5.04 10.29 3.78
N LEU A 61 -5.16 10.99 2.65
CA LEU A 61 -4.03 11.24 1.76
C LEU A 61 -2.94 12.10 2.42
N ASP A 62 -3.31 13.08 3.24
CA ASP A 62 -2.38 13.92 3.98
C ASP A 62 -1.58 13.11 5.02
N LYS A 63 -2.15 12.00 5.54
CA LYS A 63 -1.47 11.05 6.44
C LYS A 63 -0.59 10.03 5.72
N PHE A 64 -0.95 9.70 4.49
CA PHE A 64 -0.26 8.70 3.66
C PHE A 64 0.15 9.30 2.30
N PRO A 65 1.01 10.34 2.31
CA PRO A 65 1.37 11.10 1.10
C PRO A 65 2.08 10.27 0.02
N ALA A 66 2.56 9.06 0.35
CA ALA A 66 3.14 8.15 -0.63
C ALA A 66 2.08 7.44 -1.51
N ILE A 67 0.80 7.47 -1.14
CA ILE A 67 -0.28 6.85 -1.93
C ILE A 67 -0.63 7.72 -3.13
N GLU A 68 -0.51 7.15 -4.33
CA GLU A 68 -0.93 7.80 -5.57
C GLU A 68 -2.35 7.38 -5.95
N LYS A 69 -2.61 6.07 -5.92
CA LYS A 69 -3.90 5.47 -6.32
C LYS A 69 -4.18 4.19 -5.54
N VAL A 70 -5.45 3.89 -5.35
CA VAL A 70 -5.92 2.62 -4.79
C VAL A 70 -7.00 2.05 -5.68
N PHE A 71 -6.90 0.76 -5.96
CA PHE A 71 -7.86 0.02 -6.77
C PHE A 71 -8.36 -1.20 -6.01
N LYS A 72 -9.68 -1.40 -6.02
CA LYS A 72 -10.30 -2.68 -5.73
C LYS A 72 -10.32 -3.48 -7.03
N ILE A 73 -9.85 -4.72 -6.99
CA ILE A 73 -9.76 -5.58 -8.17
C ILE A 73 -10.37 -6.93 -7.83
N VAL A 74 -11.35 -7.35 -8.60
CA VAL A 74 -11.94 -8.69 -8.51
C VAL A 74 -11.52 -9.50 -9.74
N SER A 75 -10.70 -10.53 -9.52
CA SER A 75 -10.25 -11.43 -10.59
C SER A 75 -10.24 -12.87 -10.11
N ASN A 76 -10.76 -13.78 -10.96
CA ASN A 76 -10.96 -15.20 -10.64
C ASN A 76 -11.76 -15.43 -9.34
N GLY A 77 -12.74 -14.58 -9.05
CA GLY A 77 -13.54 -14.65 -7.82
C GLY A 77 -12.81 -14.20 -6.55
N GLU A 78 -11.61 -13.64 -6.69
CA GLU A 78 -10.82 -13.11 -5.57
C GLU A 78 -10.74 -11.59 -5.64
N GLU A 79 -11.27 -10.94 -4.60
CA GLU A 79 -11.12 -9.52 -4.34
C GLU A 79 -9.74 -9.21 -3.77
N ARG A 80 -9.12 -8.13 -4.24
CA ARG A 80 -7.81 -7.64 -3.79
C ARG A 80 -7.80 -6.11 -3.81
N TYR A 81 -7.02 -5.52 -2.92
CA TYR A 81 -6.75 -4.07 -2.94
C TYR A 81 -5.32 -3.84 -3.41
N THR A 82 -5.17 -3.10 -4.51
CA THR A 82 -3.89 -2.76 -5.12
C THR A 82 -3.62 -1.28 -4.93
N PHE A 83 -2.47 -0.97 -4.34
CA PHE A 83 -2.00 0.37 -4.05
C PHE A 83 -0.86 0.70 -4.99
N VAL A 84 -0.97 1.82 -5.69
CA VAL A 84 0.15 2.47 -6.38
C VAL A 84 0.78 3.43 -5.40
N VAL A 85 2.06 3.20 -5.10
CA VAL A 85 2.77 3.91 -4.03
C VAL A 85 4.11 4.43 -4.53
N GLY A 86 4.46 5.65 -4.12
CA GLY A 86 5.70 6.33 -4.45
C GLY A 86 6.41 6.91 -3.22
N PRO A 87 6.94 6.09 -2.28
CA PRO A 87 7.79 6.62 -1.22
C PRO A 87 9.09 7.21 -1.78
N VAL A 88 9.69 8.14 -1.05
CA VAL A 88 10.99 8.74 -1.42
C VAL A 88 12.12 7.90 -0.82
N GLY A 89 12.93 7.31 -1.70
CA GLY A 89 14.13 6.54 -1.40
C GLY A 89 15.33 7.39 -1.00
N TYR A 90 16.53 6.81 -1.10
CA TYR A 90 17.77 7.52 -0.80
C TYR A 90 18.06 8.60 -1.86
N ARG A 91 17.77 8.33 -3.14
CA ARG A 91 18.03 9.27 -4.24
C ARG A 91 16.76 9.84 -4.84
N SER A 92 15.72 9.02 -4.94
CA SER A 92 14.54 9.34 -5.74
C SER A 92 13.29 8.61 -5.26
N THR A 93 12.13 8.96 -5.81
CA THR A 93 10.90 8.19 -5.64
C THR A 93 11.07 6.75 -6.12
N ILE A 94 10.62 5.80 -5.31
CA ILE A 94 10.52 4.38 -5.65
C ILE A 94 9.08 4.09 -6.02
N ASN A 95 8.79 3.85 -7.30
CA ASN A 95 7.44 3.54 -7.76
C ASN A 95 7.18 2.05 -7.58
N MET A 96 6.14 1.70 -6.83
CA MET A 96 5.84 0.31 -6.50
C MET A 96 4.34 0.02 -6.41
N LEU A 97 4.01 -1.26 -6.49
CA LEU A 97 2.70 -1.80 -6.18
C LEU A 97 2.73 -2.54 -4.85
N VAL A 98 1.65 -2.43 -4.09
CA VAL A 98 1.38 -3.24 -2.91
C VAL A 98 0.00 -3.87 -3.10
N VAL A 99 -0.11 -5.18 -2.91
CA VAL A 99 -1.39 -5.87 -2.98
C VAL A 99 -1.74 -6.44 -1.62
N ILE A 100 -2.96 -6.18 -1.15
CA ILE A 100 -3.52 -6.71 0.10
C ILE A 100 -4.68 -7.65 -0.23
N ASP A 101 -4.68 -8.80 0.44
CA ASP A 101 -5.76 -9.78 0.41
C ASP A 101 -6.72 -9.50 1.58
N PRO A 102 -7.97 -9.05 1.30
CA PRO A 102 -8.95 -8.74 2.32
C PRO A 102 -9.54 -9.98 3.01
N LYS A 103 -9.36 -11.21 2.48
CA LYS A 103 -9.85 -12.43 3.12
C LYS A 103 -9.08 -12.75 4.40
N VAL A 104 -7.78 -12.46 4.40
CA VAL A 104 -6.87 -12.76 5.51
C VAL A 104 -6.25 -11.50 6.13
N ASN A 105 -6.55 -10.31 5.59
CA ASN A 105 -5.99 -9.03 6.03
C ASN A 105 -4.46 -9.06 6.06
N GLN A 106 -3.86 -9.51 4.95
CA GLN A 106 -2.40 -9.62 4.80
C GLN A 106 -1.93 -9.10 3.45
N VAL A 107 -0.68 -8.66 3.41
CA VAL A 107 0.01 -8.33 2.17
C VAL A 107 0.15 -9.61 1.33
N ARG A 108 -0.41 -9.59 0.12
CA ARG A 108 -0.23 -10.65 -0.87
C ARG A 108 1.15 -10.59 -1.52
N GLY A 109 1.66 -9.38 -1.73
CA GLY A 109 3.01 -9.15 -2.25
C GLY A 109 3.24 -7.69 -2.63
N ILE A 110 4.48 -7.38 -3.01
CA ILE A 110 4.89 -6.08 -3.54
C ILE A 110 5.65 -6.23 -4.86
N LYS A 111 5.68 -5.18 -5.67
CA LYS A 111 6.58 -5.09 -6.83
C LYS A 111 7.11 -3.68 -6.97
N VAL A 112 8.43 -3.54 -6.96
CA VAL A 112 9.09 -2.29 -7.35
C VAL A 112 9.11 -2.22 -8.88
N ILE A 113 8.44 -1.22 -9.43
CA ILE A 113 8.31 -1.00 -10.89
C ILE A 113 9.49 -0.18 -11.40
N ARG A 114 9.87 0.87 -10.66
CA ARG A 114 10.92 1.81 -11.06
C ARG A 114 11.57 2.43 -9.83
N HIS A 115 12.89 2.57 -9.87
CA HIS A 115 13.68 3.32 -8.90
C HIS A 115 14.91 3.91 -9.60
N ASN A 116 15.54 4.92 -9.02
CA ASN A 116 16.82 5.46 -9.46
C ASN A 116 17.82 5.56 -8.29
N GLU A 117 17.89 4.48 -7.52
CA GLU A 117 18.75 4.37 -6.34
C GLU A 117 20.22 4.14 -6.73
N THR A 118 21.12 4.02 -5.75
CA THR A 118 22.56 3.89 -6.01
C THR A 118 22.86 2.55 -6.74
N PRO A 119 23.56 2.57 -7.89
CA PRO A 119 23.99 1.35 -8.58
C PRO A 119 24.77 0.40 -7.65
N GLY A 120 24.56 -0.91 -7.76
CA GLY A 120 25.17 -1.92 -6.88
C GLY A 120 24.53 -2.04 -5.48
N TYR A 121 23.59 -1.16 -5.11
CA TYR A 121 22.85 -1.23 -3.84
C TYR A 121 21.34 -1.32 -4.06
N GLY A 122 20.81 -0.56 -5.03
CA GLY A 122 19.37 -0.45 -5.28
C GLY A 122 18.76 -1.61 -6.06
N GLU A 123 19.54 -2.40 -6.79
CA GLU A 123 19.05 -3.50 -7.65
C GLU A 123 18.25 -4.52 -6.85
N SER A 124 18.70 -4.81 -5.63
CA SER A 124 18.07 -5.72 -4.70
C SER A 124 16.67 -5.31 -4.24
N LEU A 125 16.24 -4.06 -4.47
CA LEU A 125 14.84 -3.65 -4.23
C LEU A 125 13.86 -4.38 -5.14
N THR A 126 14.32 -4.87 -6.29
CA THR A 126 13.50 -5.58 -7.27
C THR A 126 13.60 -7.10 -7.17
N GLU A 127 14.57 -7.60 -6.41
CA GLU A 127 14.87 -9.02 -6.34
C GLU A 127 13.89 -9.79 -5.43
N ALA A 128 13.56 -11.02 -5.84
CA ALA A 128 12.60 -11.88 -5.15
C ALA A 128 13.00 -12.17 -3.69
N TRP A 129 14.29 -12.29 -3.40
CA TRP A 129 14.77 -12.54 -2.05
C TRP A 129 14.34 -11.42 -1.08
N PHE A 130 14.26 -10.17 -1.55
CA PHE A 130 13.79 -9.02 -0.77
C PHE A 130 12.27 -8.89 -0.82
N THR A 131 11.67 -8.87 -2.01
CA THR A 131 10.23 -8.59 -2.18
C THR A 131 9.33 -9.70 -1.63
N ASN A 132 9.76 -10.96 -1.65
CA ASN A 132 8.98 -12.08 -1.09
C ASN A 132 8.82 -11.98 0.44
N ARG A 133 9.69 -11.22 1.13
CA ARG A 133 9.57 -11.06 2.59
C ARG A 133 8.31 -10.30 3.01
N PHE A 134 7.69 -9.56 2.10
CA PHE A 134 6.48 -8.80 2.39
C PHE A 134 5.21 -9.65 2.34
N GLN A 135 5.26 -10.84 1.74
CA GLN A 135 4.10 -11.73 1.66
C GLN A 135 3.69 -12.23 3.06
N GLY A 136 2.39 -12.24 3.33
CA GLY A 136 1.81 -12.73 4.59
C GLY A 136 1.93 -11.76 5.76
N LYS A 137 2.48 -10.55 5.56
CA LYS A 137 2.57 -9.55 6.63
C LYS A 137 1.16 -9.05 6.96
N SER A 138 0.81 -9.08 8.25
CA SER A 138 -0.50 -8.63 8.74
C SER A 138 -0.66 -7.12 8.56
N VAL A 139 -1.86 -6.68 8.22
CA VAL A 139 -2.23 -5.26 8.15
C VAL A 139 -2.40 -4.62 9.53
N ASP A 140 -2.60 -5.40 10.59
CA ASP A 140 -2.99 -4.91 11.93
C ASP A 140 -1.92 -4.00 12.57
N ARG A 141 -0.66 -4.14 12.12
CA ARG A 141 0.47 -3.35 12.59
C ARG A 141 1.45 -3.06 11.47
N TYR A 142 2.16 -1.94 11.62
CA TYR A 142 3.19 -1.56 10.66
C TYR A 142 4.40 -2.47 10.67
N LEU A 143 5.02 -2.55 9.50
CA LEU A 143 6.28 -3.21 9.28
C LEU A 143 7.40 -2.47 9.98
N LYS A 144 8.33 -3.23 10.54
CA LYS A 144 9.57 -2.73 11.14
C LYS A 144 10.77 -3.24 10.36
N ARG A 145 11.81 -2.42 10.25
CA ARG A 145 13.07 -2.81 9.63
C ARG A 145 13.92 -3.56 10.65
N SER A 146 14.42 -4.72 10.26
CA SER A 146 15.49 -5.42 10.98
C SER A 146 16.81 -5.33 10.21
N ILE A 147 17.93 -5.44 10.92
CA ILE A 147 19.28 -5.38 10.35
C ILE A 147 19.70 -6.75 9.81
N LEU A 148 19.58 -7.81 10.60
CA LEU A 148 20.11 -9.15 10.28
C LEU A 148 19.12 -10.29 10.51
N GLU A 149 18.28 -10.20 11.53
CA GLU A 149 17.38 -11.28 11.94
C GLU A 149 16.01 -10.75 12.36
N VAL A 150 14.94 -11.47 12.04
CA VAL A 150 13.58 -11.07 12.43
C VAL A 150 13.27 -11.54 13.84
N GLU A 151 12.76 -10.63 14.68
CA GLU A 151 12.28 -10.92 16.03
C GLU A 151 10.74 -10.92 16.10
N ASP A 152 10.08 -10.24 15.14
CA ASP A 152 8.63 -10.17 15.02
C ASP A 152 8.15 -10.56 13.62
N SER A 153 6.94 -11.12 13.51
CA SER A 153 6.38 -11.54 12.22
C SER A 153 6.16 -10.38 11.24
N ASN A 154 6.10 -9.12 11.69
CA ASN A 154 6.00 -7.93 10.85
C ASN A 154 7.35 -7.23 10.62
N GLU A 155 8.47 -7.92 10.84
CA GLU A 155 9.79 -7.40 10.49
C GLU A 155 10.24 -7.80 9.09
N ILE A 156 11.01 -6.90 8.47
CA ILE A 156 11.68 -7.10 7.18
C ILE A 156 13.16 -6.83 7.38
N ILE A 157 13.99 -7.84 7.10
CA ILE A 157 15.43 -7.67 7.04
C ILE A 157 15.77 -6.72 5.89
N GLN A 158 16.54 -5.69 6.19
CA GLN A 158 16.97 -4.71 5.22
C GLN A 158 17.94 -5.30 4.18
N ILE A 159 18.18 -4.54 3.13
CA ILE A 159 19.29 -4.77 2.22
C ILE A 159 20.55 -4.16 2.82
N THR A 160 21.60 -4.96 2.99
CA THR A 160 22.91 -4.49 3.49
C THR A 160 23.46 -3.39 2.60
N GLY A 161 23.88 -2.27 3.19
CA GLY A 161 24.37 -1.10 2.44
C GLY A 161 23.28 -0.23 1.80
N ALA A 162 22.02 -0.65 1.82
CA ALA A 162 20.88 0.09 1.27
C ALA A 162 19.77 0.31 2.32
N SER A 163 20.18 0.67 3.55
CA SER A 163 19.28 0.87 4.70
C SER A 163 18.19 1.91 4.46
N ALA A 164 18.54 3.05 3.86
CA ALA A 164 17.59 4.11 3.56
C ALA A 164 16.56 3.66 2.51
N SER A 165 17.02 3.10 1.39
CA SER A 165 16.14 2.58 0.34
C SER A 165 15.23 1.46 0.85
N SER A 166 15.75 0.58 1.71
CA SER A 166 14.96 -0.47 2.38
C SER A 166 13.86 0.14 3.23
N GLN A 167 14.17 1.13 4.07
CA GLN A 167 13.20 1.79 4.92
C GLN A 167 12.14 2.56 4.09
N ALA A 168 12.52 3.15 2.97
CA ALA A 168 11.57 3.81 2.07
C ALA A 168 10.54 2.81 1.49
N VAL A 169 10.96 1.61 1.08
CA VAL A 169 10.02 0.55 0.67
C VAL A 169 9.09 0.17 1.81
N LEU A 170 9.60 0.01 3.03
CA LEU A 170 8.76 -0.27 4.20
C LEU A 170 7.74 0.86 4.45
N ASN A 171 8.14 2.13 4.31
CA ASN A 171 7.24 3.26 4.44
C ASN A 171 6.15 3.26 3.35
N GLY A 172 6.49 2.88 2.12
CA GLY A 172 5.52 2.69 1.05
C GLY A 172 4.48 1.62 1.40
N VAL A 173 4.95 0.47 1.89
CA VAL A 173 4.04 -0.60 2.33
C VAL A 173 3.21 -0.16 3.53
N ASN A 174 3.80 0.47 4.55
CA ASN A 174 3.07 0.99 5.71
C ASN A 174 2.03 2.05 5.33
N SER A 175 2.30 2.87 4.31
CA SER A 175 1.31 3.81 3.77
C SER A 175 0.12 3.07 3.16
N ALA A 176 0.35 1.97 2.45
CA ALA A 176 -0.70 1.10 1.94
C ALA A 176 -1.48 0.42 3.08
N LEU A 177 -0.80 -0.12 4.10
CA LEU A 177 -1.45 -0.72 5.27
C LEU A 177 -2.31 0.31 6.01
N GLY A 178 -1.79 1.52 6.24
CA GLY A 178 -2.51 2.60 6.92
C GLY A 178 -3.75 3.02 6.13
N THR A 179 -3.60 3.24 4.83
CA THR A 179 -4.71 3.60 3.95
C THR A 179 -5.76 2.50 3.88
N TYR A 180 -5.34 1.23 3.80
CA TYR A 180 -6.24 0.08 3.83
C TYR A 180 -7.06 0.05 5.12
N ARG A 181 -6.39 0.25 6.27
CA ARG A 181 -7.06 0.30 7.58
C ARG A 181 -8.10 1.41 7.64
N GLU A 182 -7.78 2.62 7.20
CA GLU A 182 -8.73 3.74 7.28
C GLU A 182 -9.89 3.59 6.29
N VAL A 183 -9.59 3.20 5.05
CA VAL A 183 -10.55 3.26 3.94
C VAL A 183 -11.38 1.98 3.80
N VAL A 184 -10.79 0.82 4.10
CA VAL A 184 -11.45 -0.49 3.93
C VAL A 184 -11.92 -1.05 5.26
N LEU A 185 -11.10 -0.97 6.31
CA LEU A 185 -11.46 -1.52 7.63
C LEU A 185 -12.17 -0.51 8.54
N GLY A 186 -12.09 0.79 8.24
CA GLY A 186 -12.64 1.85 9.10
C GLY A 186 -11.86 2.05 10.41
N GLU A 187 -10.61 1.60 10.46
CA GLU A 187 -9.72 1.70 11.61
C GLU A 187 -8.78 2.90 11.49
N LYS A 188 -8.53 3.61 12.59
CA LYS A 188 -7.52 4.67 12.61
C LYS A 188 -6.11 4.10 12.48
N ALA A 189 -5.28 4.75 11.69
CA ALA A 189 -3.87 4.40 11.54
C ALA A 189 -2.97 5.64 11.72
N GLU A 190 -1.73 5.48 12.18
CA GLU A 190 -0.82 6.61 12.38
C GLU A 190 -0.24 7.10 11.04
N PRO A 191 0.06 8.40 10.85
CA PRO A 191 0.65 8.89 9.61
C PRO A 191 2.00 8.22 9.29
N VAL A 192 2.31 8.10 8.00
CA VAL A 192 3.60 7.57 7.52
C VAL A 192 4.28 8.63 6.66
N GLU A 193 5.53 8.95 6.98
CA GLU A 193 6.28 9.99 6.29
C GLU A 193 6.66 9.59 4.86
N LEU A 194 6.53 10.54 3.92
CA LEU A 194 6.88 10.37 2.51
C LEU A 194 8.38 10.09 2.32
N GLN A 195 9.22 10.78 3.10
CA GLN A 195 10.68 10.79 3.00
C GLN A 195 11.31 10.54 4.38
N LEU A 196 12.47 9.89 4.40
CA LEU A 196 13.22 9.65 5.62
C LEU A 196 13.92 10.90 6.13
N LYS A 197 13.67 11.26 7.40
CA LYS A 197 14.43 12.32 8.08
C LYS A 197 15.91 12.00 8.14
N GLY A 198 16.75 13.00 7.84
CA GLY A 198 18.21 12.89 7.90
C GLY A 198 18.87 12.30 6.65
N PHE A 199 18.10 11.89 5.64
CA PHE A 199 18.62 11.51 4.33
C PHE A 199 18.28 12.60 3.31
N VAL A 200 19.29 13.35 2.87
CA VAL A 200 19.13 14.30 1.77
C VAL A 200 19.03 13.48 0.49
N THR A 201 17.86 13.50 -0.16
CA THR A 201 17.79 13.04 -1.55
C THR A 201 18.78 13.84 -2.35
N GLU A 202 19.75 13.19 -2.98
CA GLU A 202 20.64 13.83 -3.93
C GLU A 202 19.83 14.29 -5.15
N THR A 203 19.10 15.41 -5.02
CA THR A 203 18.61 16.19 -6.15
C THR A 203 19.81 16.87 -6.77
N LYS A 204 20.38 16.22 -7.78
CA LYS A 204 21.18 16.89 -8.81
C LYS A 204 20.27 17.35 -9.93
#